data_AF-A0A6M1M9A4-F1
#
_entry.id   AF-A0A6M1M9A4-F1
#
_cell.length_a   1.000
_cell.length_b   1.000
_cell.length_c   1.000
_cell.angle_alpha   90.00
_cell.angle_beta   90.00
_cell.angle_gamma   90.00
#
_symmetry.space_group_name_H-M   'P 1'
#
loop_
_entity.id
_entity.type
_entity.pdbx_description
1 polymer ?
#
loop_
_entity_poly.entity_id
_entity_poly.type
_entity_poly.pdbx_seq_one_letter_code
_entity_poly.pdbx_strand_id
1 'polypeptide(L)'
;MHPNQARPSRPATVPPEAAARAPEGRTSRLPADWIHDGGLRAFRADAGHVGRSIAALKLYLTLVVSQGATSNPAEPAPIVLSYERIAALSGLSDPLICAGKKALLDQGLVTTDGARPGGTIVYRLTGLYPAAAGARVLHASQAGSRIAALHGLTCRKAPNLAALKTYLLLSAQGSDPDGVASLDVDAASDLTTLSHVKIVAALAALQDLGLAEAVPSPARGPDQRRVRLLPLR
;
A
#
# COMPACT_ATOMS: atom_id res chain seq x y z
N MET A 1 -45.02 -57.43 21.70
CA MET A 1 -45.36 -56.08 21.17
C MET A 1 -44.62 -55.05 22.01
N HIS A 2 -43.51 -54.50 21.49
CA HIS A 2 -42.73 -53.46 22.17
C HIS A 2 -42.78 -52.17 21.35
N PRO A 3 -43.05 -51.00 21.96
CA PRO A 3 -43.02 -49.73 21.25
C PRO A 3 -41.58 -49.23 21.09
N ASN A 4 -41.26 -48.86 19.85
CA ASN A 4 -40.03 -48.26 19.38
C ASN A 4 -39.92 -46.81 19.88
N GLN A 5 -38.97 -46.50 20.77
CA GLN A 5 -38.68 -45.12 21.17
C GLN A 5 -37.65 -44.50 20.23
N ALA A 6 -38.10 -43.58 19.38
CA ALA A 6 -37.24 -42.72 18.57
C ALA A 6 -36.59 -41.64 19.44
N ARG A 7 -35.24 -41.58 19.44
CA ARG A 7 -34.45 -40.49 20.03
C ARG A 7 -34.57 -39.21 19.18
N PRO A 8 -34.82 -38.03 19.77
CA PRO A 8 -34.66 -36.77 19.06
C PRO A 8 -33.18 -36.40 18.94
N SER A 9 -32.71 -36.24 17.71
CA SER A 9 -31.38 -35.74 17.36
C SER A 9 -31.26 -34.27 17.76
N ARG A 10 -30.36 -33.96 18.69
CA ARG A 10 -29.96 -32.59 19.03
C ARG A 10 -29.34 -31.91 17.81
N PRO A 11 -29.78 -30.70 17.42
CA PRO A 11 -29.05 -29.92 16.43
C PRO A 11 -27.70 -29.49 17.02
N ALA A 12 -26.62 -29.83 16.33
CA ALA A 12 -25.28 -29.36 16.63
C ALA A 12 -25.26 -27.83 16.51
N THR A 13 -25.14 -27.15 17.64
CA THR A 13 -24.89 -25.72 17.71
C THR A 13 -23.46 -25.48 17.25
N VAL A 14 -23.29 -25.09 15.99
CA VAL A 14 -22.02 -24.61 15.46
C VAL A 14 -21.69 -23.29 16.18
N PRO A 15 -20.52 -23.13 16.83
CA PRO A 15 -20.13 -21.86 17.43
C PRO A 15 -19.96 -20.79 16.34
N PRO A 16 -20.49 -19.57 16.51
CA PRO A 16 -20.25 -18.47 15.59
C PRO A 16 -18.91 -17.82 15.95
N GLU A 17 -17.79 -18.52 15.72
CA GLU A 17 -16.44 -18.00 15.94
C GLU A 17 -15.72 -17.79 14.61
N ALA A 18 -16.31 -16.95 13.78
CA ALA A 18 -15.63 -16.19 12.73
C ALA A 18 -16.55 -15.03 12.36
N ALA A 19 -16.86 -14.18 13.34
CA ALA A 19 -17.29 -12.83 13.02
C ALA A 19 -16.12 -12.20 12.25
N ALA A 20 -16.24 -12.23 10.92
CA ALA A 20 -15.35 -11.54 10.00
C ALA A 20 -15.18 -10.12 10.52
N ARG A 21 -14.00 -9.84 11.10
CA ARG A 21 -13.62 -8.48 11.43
C ARG A 21 -13.58 -7.75 10.11
N ALA A 22 -14.66 -7.02 9.79
CA ALA A 22 -14.70 -6.16 8.63
C ALA A 22 -13.45 -5.27 8.68
N PRO A 23 -12.68 -5.14 7.59
CA PRO A 23 -11.48 -4.32 7.60
C PRO A 23 -11.89 -2.90 7.98
N GLU A 24 -11.44 -2.43 9.15
CA GLU A 24 -11.62 -1.06 9.61
C GLU A 24 -10.77 -0.14 8.71
N GLY A 25 -11.28 0.20 7.52
CA GLY A 25 -10.54 1.00 6.56
C GLY A 25 -11.28 1.22 5.25
N ARG A 26 -10.89 2.27 4.54
CA ARG A 26 -11.23 2.50 3.14
C ARG A 26 -10.16 1.86 2.26
N THR A 27 -10.55 1.47 1.05
CA THR A 27 -9.61 0.96 0.05
C THR A 27 -9.53 1.94 -1.11
N SER A 28 -8.30 2.25 -1.53
CA SER A 28 -8.03 3.00 -2.75
C SER A 28 -7.40 2.07 -3.78
N ARG A 29 -7.79 2.23 -5.05
CA ARG A 29 -7.20 1.47 -6.15
C ARG A 29 -5.75 1.92 -6.36
N LEU A 30 -4.87 0.95 -6.57
CA LEU A 30 -3.46 1.18 -6.84
C LEU A 30 -3.15 0.80 -8.30
N PRO A 31 -2.62 1.71 -9.13
CA PRO A 31 -1.99 1.33 -10.39
C PRO A 31 -0.81 0.40 -10.08
N ALA A 32 -0.93 -0.88 -10.47
CA ALA A 32 0.02 -1.91 -10.09
C ALA A 32 0.87 -2.42 -11.26
N ASP A 33 0.47 -2.18 -12.50
CA ASP A 33 1.16 -2.72 -13.68
C ASP A 33 2.63 -2.28 -13.70
N TRP A 34 2.90 -0.99 -13.46
CA TRP A 34 4.27 -0.47 -13.37
C TRP A 34 5.09 -1.10 -12.24
N ILE A 35 4.46 -1.61 -11.18
CA ILE A 35 5.14 -2.32 -10.08
C ILE A 35 5.50 -3.73 -10.53
N HIS A 36 4.57 -4.44 -11.17
CA HIS A 36 4.76 -5.77 -11.72
C HIS A 36 5.76 -5.80 -12.88
N ASP A 37 5.89 -4.68 -13.60
CA ASP A 37 6.90 -4.48 -14.65
C ASP A 37 8.28 -4.08 -14.08
N GLY A 38 8.44 -4.09 -12.75
CA GLY A 38 9.71 -3.78 -12.08
C GLY A 38 10.03 -2.29 -11.98
N GLY A 39 9.07 -1.40 -12.14
CA GLY A 39 9.28 0.05 -12.05
C GLY A 39 9.74 0.53 -10.67
N LEU A 40 9.58 -0.27 -9.61
CA LEU A 40 10.18 0.01 -8.29
C LEU A 40 11.71 0.08 -8.35
N ARG A 41 12.37 -0.52 -9.35
CA ARG A 41 13.83 -0.45 -9.57
C ARG A 41 14.32 0.98 -9.83
N ALA A 42 13.49 1.83 -10.43
CA ALA A 42 13.85 3.21 -10.75
C ALA A 42 14.07 4.09 -9.50
N PHE A 43 13.51 3.68 -8.35
CA PHE A 43 13.66 4.40 -7.07
C PHE A 43 14.91 3.92 -6.33
N ARG A 44 16.03 4.59 -6.54
CA ARG A 44 17.34 4.12 -6.11
C ARG A 44 17.71 4.53 -4.68
N ALA A 45 18.50 3.68 -4.01
CA ALA A 45 18.93 3.88 -2.62
C ALA A 45 20.33 4.50 -2.47
N ASP A 46 21.02 4.80 -3.56
CA ASP A 46 22.37 5.40 -3.51
C ASP A 46 22.35 6.88 -3.09
N ALA A 47 23.54 7.36 -2.75
CA ALA A 47 23.77 8.74 -2.35
C ALA A 47 23.29 9.71 -3.44
N GLY A 48 22.56 10.75 -3.03
CA GLY A 48 21.92 11.70 -3.95
C GLY A 48 20.54 11.28 -4.48
N HIS A 49 20.18 10.00 -4.41
CA HIS A 49 18.87 9.50 -4.88
C HIS A 49 17.91 9.17 -3.75
N VAL A 50 18.42 8.61 -2.64
CA VAL A 50 17.58 8.03 -1.57
C VAL A 50 16.47 8.96 -1.08
N GLY A 51 16.77 10.24 -0.82
CA GLY A 51 15.76 11.17 -0.31
C GLY A 51 14.68 11.53 -1.32
N ARG A 52 15.07 11.70 -2.58
CA ARG A 52 14.13 11.93 -3.69
C ARG A 52 13.25 10.71 -3.92
N SER A 53 13.83 9.50 -3.89
CA SER A 53 13.10 8.25 -4.08
C SER A 53 12.08 7.98 -2.97
N ILE A 54 12.47 8.19 -1.71
CA ILE A 54 11.53 8.09 -0.58
C ILE A 54 10.43 9.14 -0.69
N ALA A 55 10.78 10.39 -1.02
CA ALA A 55 9.79 11.45 -1.19
C ALA A 55 8.78 11.14 -2.30
N ALA A 56 9.25 10.60 -3.43
CA ALA A 56 8.40 10.19 -4.54
C ALA A 56 7.41 9.08 -4.12
N LEU A 57 7.88 8.01 -3.48
CA LEU A 57 6.99 6.91 -3.07
C LEU A 57 6.01 7.33 -1.97
N LYS A 58 6.42 8.19 -1.03
CA LYS A 58 5.53 8.77 -0.02
C LYS A 58 4.46 9.66 -0.67
N LEU A 59 4.85 10.51 -1.62
CA LEU A 59 3.91 11.35 -2.38
C LEU A 59 2.94 10.48 -3.18
N TYR A 60 3.43 9.43 -3.84
CA TYR A 60 2.60 8.51 -4.60
C TYR A 60 1.54 7.83 -3.72
N LEU A 61 1.92 7.28 -2.57
CA LEU A 61 0.96 6.72 -1.61
C LEU A 61 -0.05 7.76 -1.12
N THR A 62 0.41 8.98 -0.86
CA THR A 62 -0.46 10.11 -0.46
C THR A 62 -1.51 10.41 -1.53
N LEU A 63 -1.11 10.43 -2.81
CA LEU A 63 -2.02 10.61 -3.93
C LEU A 63 -3.00 9.44 -4.05
N VAL A 64 -2.51 8.20 -3.96
CA VAL A 64 -3.34 6.99 -4.02
C VAL A 64 -4.44 7.02 -2.97
N VAL A 65 -4.15 7.33 -1.71
CA VAL A 65 -5.18 7.37 -0.65
C VAL A 65 -6.03 8.64 -0.64
N SER A 66 -5.61 9.67 -1.39
CA SER A 66 -6.38 10.91 -1.57
C SER A 66 -7.31 10.86 -2.78
N GLN A 67 -7.36 9.74 -3.50
CA GLN A 67 -8.33 9.51 -4.56
C GLN A 67 -9.75 9.59 -3.97
N GLY A 68 -10.59 10.44 -4.57
CA GLY A 68 -12.01 10.44 -4.25
C GLY A 68 -12.67 9.13 -4.65
N ALA A 69 -13.76 8.77 -3.98
CA ALA A 69 -14.64 7.72 -4.49
C ALA A 69 -15.24 8.19 -5.81
N THR A 70 -14.80 7.61 -6.94
CA THR A 70 -15.38 7.92 -8.25
C THR A 70 -16.58 7.02 -8.52
N SER A 71 -17.68 7.61 -8.97
CA SER A 71 -18.84 6.87 -9.49
C SER A 71 -18.55 6.26 -10.86
N ASN A 72 -17.59 6.83 -11.62
CA ASN A 72 -17.19 6.32 -12.92
C ASN A 72 -15.77 5.72 -12.84
N PRO A 73 -15.64 4.39 -12.93
CA PRO A 73 -14.34 3.75 -12.97
C PRO A 73 -13.54 4.12 -14.23
N ALA A 74 -14.16 4.45 -15.37
CA ALA A 74 -13.41 4.72 -16.60
C ALA A 74 -12.61 6.03 -16.57
N GLU A 75 -12.94 6.97 -15.68
CA GLU A 75 -12.26 8.24 -15.55
C GLU A 75 -12.02 8.57 -14.07
N PRO A 76 -10.82 8.29 -13.54
CA PRO A 76 -10.52 8.59 -12.15
C PRO A 76 -10.54 10.09 -11.92
N ALA A 77 -11.22 10.50 -10.85
CA ALA A 77 -11.37 11.89 -10.48
C ALA A 77 -9.98 12.53 -10.23
N PRO A 78 -9.76 13.79 -10.67
CA PRO A 78 -8.53 14.51 -10.36
C PRO A 78 -8.33 14.63 -8.85
N ILE A 79 -7.09 14.48 -8.40
CA ILE A 79 -6.68 14.63 -7.00
C ILE A 79 -6.18 16.06 -6.82
N VAL A 80 -6.92 16.88 -6.07
CA VAL A 80 -6.56 18.29 -5.85
C VAL A 80 -5.93 18.46 -4.47
N LEU A 81 -4.64 18.79 -4.41
CA LEU A 81 -3.92 18.99 -3.16
C LEU A 81 -2.99 20.21 -3.22
N SER A 82 -2.88 20.95 -2.12
CA SER A 82 -1.82 21.95 -1.90
C SER A 82 -0.56 21.29 -1.34
N TYR A 83 0.57 22.00 -1.39
CA TYR A 83 1.81 21.53 -0.76
C TYR A 83 1.66 21.39 0.76
N GLU A 84 1.01 22.36 1.41
CA GLU A 84 0.68 22.28 2.85
C GLU A 84 -0.09 21.00 3.17
N ARG A 85 -1.09 20.65 2.34
CA ARG A 85 -1.88 19.44 2.52
C ARG A 85 -1.05 18.18 2.35
N ILE A 86 -0.20 18.14 1.33
CA ILE A 86 0.74 17.02 1.10
C ILE A 86 1.71 16.90 2.29
N ALA A 87 2.26 18.01 2.78
CA ALA A 87 3.17 18.04 3.91
C ALA A 87 2.50 17.52 5.19
N ALA A 88 1.27 17.95 5.47
CA ALA A 88 0.50 17.47 6.62
C ALA A 88 0.25 15.94 6.55
N LEU A 89 -0.14 15.44 5.38
CA LEU A 89 -0.41 14.01 5.16
C LEU A 89 0.86 13.16 5.27
N SER A 90 1.92 13.55 4.56
CA SER A 90 3.08 12.69 4.29
C SER A 90 4.32 13.01 5.13
N GLY A 91 4.39 14.19 5.75
CA GLY A 91 5.57 14.66 6.48
C GLY A 91 6.72 15.04 5.56
N LEU A 92 6.44 15.34 4.29
CA LEU A 92 7.42 15.87 3.35
C LEU A 92 7.50 17.39 3.48
N SER A 93 8.71 17.95 3.36
CA SER A 93 8.90 19.39 3.19
C SER A 93 8.73 19.79 1.72
N ASP A 94 8.49 21.07 1.44
CA ASP A 94 8.30 21.59 0.08
C ASP A 94 9.42 21.19 -0.91
N PRO A 95 10.72 21.27 -0.56
CA PRO A 95 11.78 20.81 -1.45
C PRO A 95 11.67 19.31 -1.78
N LEU A 96 11.28 18.49 -0.82
CA LEU A 96 11.08 17.04 -1.02
C LEU A 96 9.82 16.76 -1.83
N ILE A 97 8.74 17.53 -1.64
CA ILE A 97 7.53 17.44 -2.48
C ILE A 97 7.89 17.76 -3.93
N CYS A 98 8.63 18.85 -4.19
CA CYS A 98 9.12 19.20 -5.53
C CYS A 98 9.96 18.07 -6.15
N ALA A 99 10.96 17.57 -5.42
CA ALA A 99 11.84 16.52 -5.92
C ALA A 99 11.10 15.19 -6.17
N GLY A 100 10.22 14.80 -5.25
CA GLY A 100 9.37 13.62 -5.37
C GLY A 100 8.40 13.72 -6.53
N LYS A 101 7.72 14.87 -6.67
CA LYS A 101 6.81 15.17 -7.80
C LYS A 101 7.53 15.05 -9.12
N LYS A 102 8.72 15.67 -9.26
CA LYS A 102 9.53 15.55 -10.47
C LYS A 102 9.86 14.09 -10.78
N ALA A 103 10.28 13.31 -9.78
CA ALA A 103 10.56 11.89 -9.99
C ALA A 103 9.32 11.10 -10.46
N LEU A 104 8.14 11.36 -9.91
CA LEU A 104 6.91 10.69 -10.36
C LEU A 104 6.51 11.08 -11.79
N LEU A 105 6.66 12.35 -12.17
CA LEU A 105 6.43 12.83 -13.53
C LEU A 105 7.44 12.21 -14.52
N ASP A 106 8.73 12.20 -14.17
CA ASP A 106 9.79 11.62 -15.01
C ASP A 106 9.58 10.11 -15.23
N GLN A 107 8.96 9.41 -14.28
CA GLN A 107 8.57 8.00 -14.40
C GLN A 107 7.19 7.78 -15.05
N GLY A 108 6.49 8.85 -15.43
CA GLY A 108 5.16 8.78 -16.04
C GLY A 108 4.08 8.19 -15.12
N LEU A 109 4.28 8.18 -13.80
CA LEU A 109 3.34 7.61 -12.81
C LEU A 109 2.23 8.58 -12.41
N VAL A 110 2.46 9.87 -12.64
CA VAL A 110 1.56 10.96 -12.32
C VAL A 110 1.63 11.98 -13.45
N THR A 111 0.49 12.57 -13.78
CA THR A 111 0.43 13.80 -14.57
C THR A 111 -0.13 14.93 -13.71
N THR A 112 0.16 16.17 -14.09
CA THR A 112 -0.37 17.35 -13.40
C THR A 112 -0.99 18.31 -14.38
N ASP A 113 -2.19 18.77 -14.08
CA ASP A 113 -2.75 19.97 -14.69
C ASP A 113 -2.28 21.16 -13.83
N GLY A 114 -1.84 22.26 -14.46
CA GLY A 114 -1.11 23.36 -13.82
C GLY A 114 -1.71 23.91 -12.52
N ALA A 115 -0.92 24.69 -11.78
CA ALA A 115 -1.35 25.25 -10.50
C ALA A 115 -2.63 26.08 -10.64
N ARG A 116 -3.59 25.83 -9.74
CA ARG A 116 -4.85 26.57 -9.65
C ARG A 116 -4.73 27.73 -8.66
N PRO A 117 -5.65 28.72 -8.72
CA PRO A 117 -5.77 29.74 -7.68
C PRO A 117 -5.81 29.10 -6.28
N GLY A 118 -5.07 29.68 -5.33
CA GLY A 118 -4.95 29.14 -3.97
C GLY A 118 -3.83 28.11 -3.76
N GLY A 119 -2.88 27.96 -4.70
CA GLY A 119 -1.68 27.14 -4.50
C GLY A 119 -1.95 25.63 -4.52
N THR A 120 -3.10 25.21 -5.07
CA THR A 120 -3.44 23.80 -5.25
C THR A 120 -2.96 23.29 -6.60
N ILE A 121 -2.60 22.01 -6.65
CA ILE A 121 -2.17 21.32 -7.86
C ILE A 121 -3.15 20.19 -8.12
N VAL A 122 -3.51 20.00 -9.40
CA VAL A 122 -4.33 18.89 -9.85
C VAL A 122 -3.41 17.76 -10.29
N TYR A 123 -3.49 16.63 -9.61
CA TYR A 123 -2.76 15.42 -9.94
C TYR A 123 -3.70 14.38 -10.54
N ARG A 124 -3.15 13.56 -11.44
CA ARG A 124 -3.82 12.36 -11.95
C ARG A 124 -2.83 11.20 -11.91
N LEU A 125 -3.26 10.07 -11.37
CA LEU A 125 -2.48 8.84 -11.43
C LEU A 125 -2.62 8.24 -12.83
N THR A 126 -1.52 7.74 -13.39
CA THR A 126 -1.53 7.00 -14.65
C THR A 126 -1.68 5.50 -14.38
N GLY A 127 -2.11 4.74 -15.39
CA GLY A 127 -2.21 3.27 -15.30
C GLY A 127 -3.28 2.73 -14.34
N LEU A 128 -4.29 3.54 -14.00
CA LEU A 128 -5.38 3.06 -13.14
C LEU A 128 -6.27 2.01 -13.82
N TYR A 129 -6.28 1.94 -15.16
CA TYR A 129 -7.10 1.00 -15.92
C TYR A 129 -6.35 0.39 -17.12
N PRO A 130 -6.41 -0.95 -17.29
CA PRO A 130 -6.96 -1.93 -16.36
C PRO A 130 -5.95 -2.28 -15.25
N ALA A 131 -6.05 -1.68 -14.06
CA ALA A 131 -5.21 -2.12 -12.94
C ALA A 131 -5.49 -3.60 -12.63
N ALA A 132 -4.43 -4.39 -12.42
CA ALA A 132 -4.52 -5.79 -12.00
C ALA A 132 -5.60 -5.98 -10.91
N ALA A 133 -6.52 -6.91 -11.14
CA ALA A 133 -7.66 -7.14 -10.26
C ALA A 133 -7.17 -7.47 -8.84
N GLY A 134 -7.39 -6.55 -7.90
CA GLY A 134 -7.04 -6.74 -6.48
C GLY A 134 -6.02 -5.76 -5.91
N ALA A 135 -5.28 -5.02 -6.74
CA ALA A 135 -4.28 -4.06 -6.27
C ALA A 135 -4.94 -2.86 -5.55
N ARG A 136 -4.73 -2.76 -4.24
CA ARG A 136 -5.38 -1.77 -3.38
C ARG A 136 -4.48 -1.37 -2.22
N VAL A 137 -4.60 -0.11 -1.81
CA VAL A 137 -4.06 0.37 -0.55
C VAL A 137 -5.22 0.44 0.45
N LEU A 138 -5.10 -0.31 1.55
CA LEU A 138 -5.98 -0.17 2.70
C LEU A 138 -5.52 1.02 3.52
N HIS A 139 -6.43 1.94 3.87
CA HIS A 139 -6.09 3.14 4.63
C HIS A 139 -7.22 3.53 5.58
N ALA A 140 -6.88 4.19 6.68
CA ALA A 140 -7.92 4.69 7.57
C ALA A 140 -8.71 5.85 6.93
N SER A 141 -9.97 5.99 7.31
CA SER A 141 -10.81 7.14 6.94
C SER A 141 -10.31 8.39 7.67
N GLN A 142 -9.32 9.06 7.10
CA GLN A 142 -8.63 10.20 7.71
C GLN A 142 -9.01 11.45 6.92
N ALA A 143 -10.15 12.06 7.26
CA ALA A 143 -10.51 13.37 6.72
C ALA A 143 -9.57 14.41 7.34
N GLY A 144 -8.51 14.80 6.64
CA GLY A 144 -7.66 15.88 7.12
C GLY A 144 -6.42 15.46 7.91
N SER A 145 -6.30 14.23 8.38
CA SER A 145 -5.26 13.90 9.38
C SER A 145 -3.99 13.28 8.79
N ARG A 146 -2.89 13.51 9.51
CA ARG A 146 -1.55 12.98 9.29
C ARG A 146 -1.56 11.46 9.08
N ILE A 147 -0.82 10.98 8.08
CA ILE A 147 -0.54 9.54 7.91
C ILE A 147 0.71 9.21 8.74
N ALA A 148 0.51 8.76 9.96
CA ALA A 148 1.56 8.51 10.94
C ALA A 148 2.71 7.64 10.40
N ALA A 149 2.39 6.57 9.68
CA ALA A 149 3.37 5.66 9.13
C ALA A 149 4.28 6.34 8.07
N LEU A 150 3.71 7.18 7.20
CA LEU A 150 4.51 7.94 6.24
C LEU A 150 5.46 8.91 6.94
N HIS A 151 5.02 9.56 8.02
CA HIS A 151 5.89 10.44 8.81
C HIS A 151 7.01 9.67 9.52
N GLY A 152 6.77 8.44 9.99
CA GLY A 152 7.81 7.58 10.57
C GLY A 152 8.91 7.21 9.57
N LEU A 153 8.58 7.14 8.29
CA LEU A 153 9.51 6.87 7.20
C LEU A 153 10.27 8.14 6.78
N THR A 154 11.37 8.42 7.47
CA THR A 154 12.31 9.50 7.14
C THR A 154 12.92 9.35 5.74
N CYS A 155 13.15 10.46 5.03
CA CYS A 155 13.76 10.49 3.70
C CYS A 155 15.29 10.34 3.69
N ARG A 156 15.92 9.92 4.79
CA ARG A 156 17.40 9.89 4.92
C ARG A 156 17.99 8.48 4.97
N LYS A 157 17.15 7.46 5.14
CA LYS A 157 17.59 6.10 5.46
C LYS A 157 17.19 5.14 4.33
N ALA A 158 18.17 4.46 3.73
CA ALA A 158 17.91 3.43 2.73
C ALA A 158 16.96 2.30 3.21
N PRO A 159 17.00 1.85 4.48
CA PRO A 159 15.99 0.93 5.01
C PRO A 159 14.54 1.41 4.86
N ASN A 160 14.28 2.71 4.98
CA ASN A 160 12.93 3.27 4.82
C ASN A 160 12.46 3.20 3.36
N LEU A 161 13.39 3.33 2.41
CA LEU A 161 13.07 3.13 1.00
C LEU A 161 12.73 1.66 0.72
N ALA A 162 13.48 0.72 1.31
CA ALA A 162 13.18 -0.70 1.20
C ALA A 162 11.78 -1.02 1.75
N ALA A 163 11.43 -0.49 2.93
CA ALA A 163 10.09 -0.63 3.51
C ALA A 163 8.98 -0.11 2.58
N LEU A 164 9.14 1.09 1.98
CA LEU A 164 8.17 1.65 1.04
C LEU A 164 7.99 0.79 -0.22
N LYS A 165 9.10 0.30 -0.80
CA LYS A 165 9.06 -0.58 -1.97
C LYS A 165 8.33 -1.88 -1.63
N THR A 166 8.67 -2.52 -0.52
CA THR A 166 8.04 -3.76 -0.08
C THR A 166 6.56 -3.56 0.21
N TYR A 167 6.16 -2.45 0.85
CA TYR A 167 4.75 -2.14 1.09
C TYR A 167 3.95 -1.96 -0.21
N LEU A 168 4.49 -1.21 -1.17
CA LEU A 168 3.86 -1.02 -2.48
C LEU A 168 3.73 -2.34 -3.24
N LEU A 169 4.76 -3.19 -3.20
CA LEU A 169 4.72 -4.51 -3.84
C LEU A 169 3.64 -5.40 -3.23
N LEU A 170 3.57 -5.48 -1.89
CA LEU A 170 2.50 -6.22 -1.20
C LEU A 170 1.11 -5.68 -1.58
N SER A 171 0.96 -4.36 -1.64
CA SER A 171 -0.30 -3.71 -2.04
C SER A 171 -0.68 -3.99 -3.51
N ALA A 172 0.32 -4.14 -4.37
CA ALA A 172 0.17 -4.42 -5.80
C ALA A 172 -0.18 -5.88 -6.10
N GLN A 173 0.31 -6.82 -5.29
CA GLN A 173 -0.05 -8.25 -5.36
C GLN A 173 -1.51 -8.49 -4.95
N GLY A 174 -2.09 -7.56 -4.19
CA GLY A 174 -3.41 -7.72 -3.61
C GLY A 174 -3.37 -8.62 -2.37
N SER A 175 -4.55 -8.85 -1.80
CA SER A 175 -4.71 -9.66 -0.60
C SER A 175 -5.93 -10.55 -0.74
N ASP A 176 -5.91 -11.67 -0.03
CA ASP A 176 -7.08 -12.53 0.11
C ASP A 176 -8.21 -11.84 0.92
N PRO A 177 -9.41 -12.45 1.06
CA PRO A 177 -10.51 -11.86 1.81
C PRO A 177 -10.18 -11.53 3.28
N ASP A 178 -9.16 -12.17 3.86
CA ASP A 178 -8.69 -11.95 5.23
C ASP A 178 -7.61 -10.84 5.31
N GLY A 179 -7.34 -10.16 4.19
CA GLY A 179 -6.33 -9.10 4.08
C GLY A 179 -4.90 -9.62 4.08
N VAL A 180 -4.68 -10.92 3.82
CA VAL A 180 -3.36 -11.54 3.80
C VAL A 180 -2.79 -11.50 2.38
N ALA A 181 -1.61 -10.90 2.25
CA ALA A 181 -0.77 -10.93 1.07
C ALA A 181 0.31 -12.01 1.22
N SER A 182 0.66 -12.63 0.08
CA SER A 182 1.78 -13.58 0.01
C SER A 182 2.92 -12.95 -0.78
N LEU A 183 4.11 -12.93 -0.18
CA LEU A 183 5.32 -12.39 -0.80
C LEU A 183 6.31 -13.53 -1.04
N ASP A 184 6.62 -13.75 -2.31
CA ASP A 184 7.78 -14.51 -2.74
C ASP A 184 9.01 -13.59 -2.69
N VAL A 185 10.01 -13.95 -1.88
CA VAL A 185 11.20 -13.11 -1.65
C VAL A 185 12.10 -13.03 -2.89
N ASP A 186 12.20 -14.08 -3.70
CA ASP A 186 12.98 -14.08 -4.94
C ASP A 186 12.35 -13.13 -5.96
N ALA A 187 11.05 -13.30 -6.21
CA ALA A 187 10.32 -12.43 -7.13
C ALA A 187 10.33 -10.96 -6.65
N ALA A 188 10.23 -10.74 -5.34
CA ALA A 188 10.33 -9.41 -4.76
C ALA A 188 11.73 -8.80 -4.92
N SER A 189 12.79 -9.60 -4.79
CA SER A 189 14.17 -9.19 -5.01
C SER A 189 14.35 -8.71 -6.45
N ASP A 190 13.85 -9.49 -7.40
CA ASP A 190 13.88 -9.14 -8.82
C ASP A 190 13.13 -7.84 -9.08
N LEU A 191 11.89 -7.69 -8.61
CA LEU A 191 11.06 -6.50 -8.90
C LEU A 191 11.55 -5.21 -8.24
N THR A 192 12.36 -5.29 -7.18
CA THR A 192 12.73 -4.12 -6.35
C THR A 192 14.22 -3.79 -6.31
N THR A 193 15.07 -4.70 -6.80
CA THR A 193 16.54 -4.72 -6.64
C THR A 193 17.02 -4.73 -5.18
N LEU A 194 16.17 -5.20 -4.26
CA LEU A 194 16.51 -5.38 -2.85
C LEU A 194 17.03 -6.80 -2.63
N SER A 195 18.09 -6.94 -1.84
CA SER A 195 18.52 -8.28 -1.39
C SER A 195 17.49 -8.91 -0.45
N HIS A 196 17.51 -10.24 -0.31
CA HIS A 196 16.62 -10.97 0.59
C HIS A 196 16.68 -10.43 2.02
N VAL A 197 17.90 -10.16 2.51
CA VAL A 197 18.12 -9.57 3.84
C VAL A 197 17.39 -8.23 3.98
N LYS A 198 17.42 -7.38 2.94
CA LYS A 198 16.72 -6.09 2.94
C LYS A 198 15.21 -6.26 2.88
N ILE A 199 14.70 -7.25 2.16
CA ILE A 199 13.26 -7.55 2.11
C ILE A 199 12.77 -8.03 3.48
N VAL A 200 13.48 -8.95 4.13
CA VAL A 200 13.15 -9.43 5.47
C VAL A 200 13.20 -8.28 6.49
N ALA A 201 14.23 -7.45 6.45
CA ALA A 201 14.33 -6.27 7.31
C ALA A 201 13.23 -5.24 7.02
N ALA A 202 12.84 -5.07 5.75
CA ALA A 202 11.73 -4.20 5.37
C ALA A 202 10.39 -4.72 5.93
N LEU A 203 10.14 -6.03 5.90
CA LEU A 203 8.94 -6.63 6.48
C LEU A 203 8.87 -6.43 8.00
N ALA A 204 10.00 -6.54 8.71
CA ALA A 204 10.09 -6.22 10.13
C ALA A 204 9.79 -4.74 10.39
N ALA A 205 10.39 -3.84 9.60
CA ALA A 205 10.12 -2.40 9.72
C ALA A 205 8.64 -2.05 9.45
N LEU A 206 7.96 -2.75 8.54
CA LEU A 206 6.53 -2.57 8.30
C LEU A 206 5.69 -3.05 9.50
N GLN A 207 6.11 -4.09 10.21
CA GLN A 207 5.46 -4.53 11.45
C GLN A 207 5.65 -3.50 12.58
N ASP A 208 6.86 -2.97 12.75
CA ASP A 208 7.15 -1.93 13.74
C ASP A 208 6.35 -0.64 13.49
N LEU A 209 6.05 -0.34 12.23
CA LEU A 209 5.21 0.79 11.82
C LEU A 209 3.69 0.50 11.88
N GLY A 210 3.28 -0.71 12.24
CA GLY A 210 1.88 -1.12 12.27
C GLY A 210 1.22 -1.15 10.88
N LEU A 211 1.99 -1.40 9.82
CA LEU A 211 1.52 -1.55 8.44
C LEU A 211 1.34 -3.00 8.01
N ALA A 212 1.87 -3.93 8.79
CA ALA A 212 1.90 -5.35 8.48
C ALA A 212 1.85 -6.18 9.77
N GLU A 213 1.23 -7.35 9.70
CA GLU A 213 1.30 -8.39 10.73
C GLU A 213 1.78 -9.69 10.10
N ALA A 214 2.77 -10.35 10.71
CA ALA A 214 3.19 -11.67 10.27
C ALA A 214 2.05 -12.69 10.51
N VAL A 215 1.70 -13.45 9.48
CA VAL A 215 0.70 -14.52 9.59
C VAL A 215 1.43 -15.87 9.58
N PRO A 216 1.15 -16.77 10.53
CA PRO A 216 1.71 -18.13 10.51
C PRO A 216 1.39 -18.80 9.17
N SER A 217 2.43 -19.25 8.46
CA SER A 217 2.26 -19.97 7.20
C SER A 217 2.46 -21.47 7.45
N PRO A 218 1.51 -22.34 7.09
CA PRO A 218 1.71 -23.79 7.13
C PRO A 218 2.57 -24.31 5.96
N ALA A 219 2.92 -23.47 4.98
CA ALA A 219 3.69 -23.84 3.80
C ALA A 219 5.21 -23.88 4.06
N ARG A 220 5.87 -24.90 3.49
CA ARG A 220 7.26 -25.35 3.77
C ARG A 220 8.36 -24.67 2.92
N GLY A 221 8.04 -23.64 2.14
CA GLY A 221 9.06 -22.93 1.34
C GLY A 221 9.79 -21.87 2.19
N PRO A 222 11.13 -21.86 2.28
CA PRO A 222 11.87 -20.89 3.10
C PRO A 222 11.65 -19.42 2.68
N ASP A 223 11.25 -19.20 1.43
CA ASP A 223 11.20 -17.88 0.79
C ASP A 223 9.78 -17.32 0.59
N GLN A 224 8.74 -18.05 0.98
CA GLN A 224 7.37 -17.55 0.92
C GLN A 224 6.92 -16.98 2.26
N ARG A 225 6.60 -15.69 2.30
CA ARG A 225 6.13 -14.98 3.50
C ARG A 225 4.65 -14.64 3.37
N ARG A 226 3.87 -14.90 4.41
CA ARG A 226 2.47 -14.45 4.51
C ARG A 226 2.35 -13.32 5.50
N VAL A 227 1.75 -12.22 5.07
CA VAL A 227 1.67 -10.99 5.85
C VAL A 227 0.28 -10.39 5.68
N ARG A 228 -0.39 -10.06 6.78
CA ARG A 228 -1.62 -9.29 6.74
C ARG A 228 -1.28 -7.81 6.61
N LEU A 229 -1.83 -7.16 5.59
CA LEU A 229 -1.68 -5.71 5.43
C LEU A 229 -2.64 -4.99 6.37
N LEU A 230 -2.12 -4.02 7.12
CA LEU A 230 -2.90 -3.16 7.98
C LEU A 230 -3.19 -1.82 7.29
N PRO A 231 -4.26 -1.11 7.71
CA PRO A 231 -4.57 0.20 7.14
C PRO A 231 -3.40 1.18 7.31
N LEU A 232 -3.05 1.87 6.24
CA LEU A 232 -2.18 3.03 6.27
C LEU A 232 -2.84 4.12 7.13
N ARG A 233 -2.24 4.39 8.29
CA ARG A 233 -2.68 5.32 9.34
C ARG A 233 -1.63 6.40 9.58
#